data_AF-A0A923IPQ7-F1
#
_entry.id   AF-A0A923IPQ7-F1
#
_cell.length_a   1.000
_cell.length_b   1.000
_cell.length_c   1.000
_cell.angle_alpha   90.00
_cell.angle_beta   90.00
_cell.angle_gamma   90.00
#
_symmetry.space_group_name_H-M   'P 1'
#
loop_
_entity.id
_entity.type
_entity.pdbx_description
1 polymer ?
#
loop_
_entity_poly.entity_id
_entity_poly.type
_entity_poly.pdbx_seq_one_letter_code
_entity_poly.pdbx_strand_id
1 'polypeptide(L)'
;MAAPSRGRFVNTGNGPTFQAIDIGHRDYAAVIDPDTAFWSLVARKKLADVMLDGDLPRAYAKKAGQFSREMDSLRFGLKPSAVYFNPTERCNMNCTYCYIPAEMRREGKHMPEKKLLKALEILKQYFRTTMPKGAKPQIIFHGAEPLLNR
;
A
#
# COMPACT_ATOMS: atom_id res chain seq x y z
N MET A 1 -19.23 26.18 13.99
CA MET A 1 -18.13 27.18 13.88
C MET A 1 -17.37 26.88 12.59
N ALA A 2 -17.50 27.73 11.57
CA ALA A 2 -16.69 27.59 10.36
C ALA A 2 -15.28 28.12 10.64
N ALA A 3 -14.23 27.33 10.42
CA ALA A 3 -12.87 27.81 10.59
C ALA A 3 -12.61 28.97 9.60
N PRO A 4 -11.89 30.03 10.02
CA PRO A 4 -11.83 31.31 9.30
C PRO A 4 -11.12 31.24 7.95
N SER A 5 -10.38 30.16 7.68
CA SER A 5 -9.77 29.92 6.38
C SER A 5 -10.74 29.09 5.51
N ARG A 6 -11.09 29.60 4.33
CA ARG A 6 -11.88 28.86 3.32
C ARG A 6 -11.08 27.71 2.66
N GLY A 7 -10.27 27.00 3.44
CA GLY A 7 -9.34 25.95 2.97
C GLY A 7 -8.21 26.42 2.07
N ARG A 8 -7.93 27.74 2.06
CA ARG A 8 -6.94 28.36 1.18
C ARG A 8 -5.50 28.30 1.72
N PHE A 9 -5.36 28.21 3.04
CA PHE A 9 -4.07 28.29 3.72
C PHE A 9 -3.66 26.93 4.27
N VAL A 10 -2.35 26.70 4.31
CA VAL A 10 -1.77 25.45 4.78
C VAL A 10 -1.88 25.38 6.31
N ASN A 11 -2.17 24.18 6.84
CA ASN A 11 -2.20 23.86 8.28
C ASN A 11 -3.21 24.67 9.12
N THR A 12 -4.29 25.17 8.51
CA THR A 12 -5.35 25.93 9.19
C THR A 12 -6.59 25.10 9.57
N GLY A 13 -6.50 23.77 9.48
CA GLY A 13 -7.56 22.82 9.82
C GLY A 13 -8.58 22.54 8.71
N ASN A 14 -8.73 23.44 7.73
CA ASN A 14 -9.62 23.25 6.57
C ASN A 14 -8.88 23.30 5.20
N GLY A 15 -7.57 23.57 5.19
CA GLY A 15 -6.73 23.62 4.00
C GLY A 15 -5.64 22.53 4.00
N PRO A 16 -4.68 22.57 3.06
CA PRO A 16 -3.65 21.53 2.92
C PRO A 16 -2.88 21.28 4.22
N THR A 17 -2.62 20.01 4.57
CA THR A 17 -1.91 19.66 5.81
C THR A 17 -0.43 19.38 5.54
N PHE A 18 0.27 20.37 4.95
CA PHE A 18 1.65 20.17 4.53
C PHE A 18 2.62 20.03 5.69
N GLN A 19 3.45 18.99 5.61
CA GLN A 19 4.54 18.72 6.53
C GLN A 19 5.85 18.71 5.76
N ALA A 20 6.85 19.44 6.26
CA ALA A 20 8.22 19.34 5.73
C ALA A 20 8.94 18.16 6.38
N ILE A 21 9.58 17.34 5.56
CA ILE A 21 10.45 16.25 5.99
C ILE A 21 11.86 16.54 5.47
N ASP A 22 12.83 16.53 6.38
CA ASP A 22 14.24 16.54 5.99
C ASP A 22 14.64 15.16 5.46
N ILE A 23 15.11 15.12 4.22
CA ILE A 23 15.53 13.90 3.50
C ILE A 23 17.05 13.79 3.40
N GLY A 24 17.81 14.60 4.12
CA GLY A 24 19.28 14.64 4.07
C GLY A 24 19.86 15.27 2.80
N HIS A 25 19.02 15.81 1.91
CA HIS A 25 19.48 16.47 0.69
C HIS A 25 19.87 17.93 0.97
N ARG A 26 21.03 18.37 0.47
CA ARG A 26 21.56 19.72 0.71
C ARG A 26 20.57 20.82 0.30
N ASP A 27 20.05 20.74 -0.92
CA ASP A 27 19.30 21.85 -1.53
C ASP A 27 17.76 21.70 -1.47
N TYR A 28 17.25 20.53 -1.09
CA TYR A 28 15.82 20.19 -1.14
C TYR A 28 15.33 19.58 0.17
N ALA A 29 14.08 19.84 0.50
CA ALA A 29 13.31 19.13 1.51
C ALA A 29 12.10 18.46 0.82
N ALA A 30 11.57 17.40 1.42
CA ALA A 30 10.28 16.85 0.99
C ALA A 30 9.15 17.62 1.68
N VAL A 31 8.08 17.91 0.96
CA VAL A 31 6.81 18.38 1.52
C VAL A 31 5.76 17.33 1.23
N ILE A 32 5.02 16.91 2.25
CA ILE A 32 4.00 15.87 2.14
C ILE A 32 2.64 16.35 2.64
N ASP A 33 1.57 15.75 2.14
CA ASP A 33 0.26 15.72 2.78
C ASP A 33 -0.12 14.24 2.98
N PRO A 34 -0.14 13.73 4.22
CA PRO A 34 -0.25 12.30 4.48
C PRO A 34 -1.64 11.73 4.19
N ASP A 35 -2.67 12.56 4.25
CA ASP A 35 -4.06 12.12 4.05
C ASP A 35 -4.31 11.79 2.59
N THR A 36 -3.71 12.59 1.69
CA THR A 36 -3.81 12.46 0.24
C THR A 36 -2.63 11.73 -0.41
N ALA A 37 -1.64 11.30 0.38
CA ALA A 37 -0.36 10.73 -0.08
C ALA A 37 0.38 11.61 -1.11
N PHE A 38 0.09 12.90 -1.11
CA PHE A 38 0.80 13.86 -1.94
C PHE A 38 2.21 14.09 -1.38
N TRP A 39 3.19 14.21 -2.27
CA TRP A 39 4.53 14.65 -1.91
C TRP A 39 5.18 15.43 -3.06
N SER A 40 6.09 16.34 -2.71
CA SER A 40 6.92 17.06 -3.68
C SER A 40 8.27 17.37 -3.06
N LEU A 41 9.30 17.44 -3.90
CA LEU A 41 10.58 18.05 -3.51
C LEU A 41 10.44 19.57 -3.64
N VAL A 42 10.87 20.30 -2.61
CA VAL A 42 10.83 21.76 -2.56
C VAL A 42 12.23 22.26 -2.21
N ALA A 43 12.73 23.21 -2.99
CA ALA A 43 14.00 23.85 -2.69
C ALA A 43 13.92 24.49 -1.30
N ARG A 44 14.92 24.26 -0.43
CA ARG A 44 14.86 24.72 0.97
C ARG A 44 14.59 26.21 1.11
N LYS A 45 15.16 27.02 0.20
CA LYS A 45 14.93 28.48 0.14
C LYS A 45 13.49 28.90 -0.17
N LYS A 46 12.67 28.01 -0.73
CA LYS A 46 11.25 28.23 -1.08
C LYS A 46 10.28 27.55 -0.11
N LEU A 47 10.79 26.93 0.96
CA LEU A 47 9.95 26.15 1.87
C LEU A 47 8.93 27.04 2.60
N ALA A 48 9.32 28.25 3.01
CA ALA A 48 8.42 29.21 3.64
C ALA A 48 7.25 29.60 2.71
N ASP A 49 7.55 29.89 1.43
CA ASP A 49 6.53 30.23 0.42
C ASP A 49 5.51 29.09 0.26
N VAL A 50 5.99 27.85 0.24
CA VAL A 50 5.13 26.67 0.13
C VAL A 50 4.27 26.44 1.37
N MET A 51 4.73 26.88 2.56
CA MET A 51 4.01 26.67 3.83
C MET A 51 2.99 27.76 4.16
N LEU A 52 2.96 28.88 3.42
CA LEU A 52 2.07 30.01 3.70
C LEU A 52 1.03 30.22 2.59
N ASP A 53 1.47 30.63 1.41
CA ASP A 53 0.64 30.78 0.20
C ASP A 53 1.59 30.84 -1.01
N GLY A 54 1.32 30.04 -2.03
CA GLY A 54 2.23 29.87 -3.16
C GLY A 54 1.63 29.00 -4.27
N ASP A 55 2.37 28.83 -5.36
CA ASP A 55 1.86 28.06 -6.51
C ASP A 55 1.62 26.60 -6.18
N LEU A 56 2.42 26.00 -5.29
CA LEU A 56 2.26 24.61 -4.89
C LEU A 56 0.97 24.38 -4.07
N PRO A 57 0.68 25.11 -2.97
CA PRO A 57 -0.61 25.01 -2.29
C PRO A 57 -1.81 25.24 -3.23
N ARG A 58 -1.73 26.20 -4.14
CA ARG A 58 -2.81 26.50 -5.12
C ARG A 58 -3.01 25.38 -6.14
N ALA A 59 -1.92 24.80 -6.64
CA ALA A 59 -1.98 23.67 -7.56
C ALA A 59 -2.51 22.41 -6.86
N TYR A 60 -2.03 22.15 -5.65
CA TYR A 60 -2.51 21.06 -4.80
C TYR A 60 -4.00 21.19 -4.50
N ALA A 61 -4.49 22.36 -4.08
CA ALA A 61 -5.89 22.57 -3.76
C ALA A 61 -6.85 22.24 -4.92
N LYS A 62 -6.42 22.47 -6.18
CA LYS A 62 -7.20 22.10 -7.38
C LYS A 62 -7.32 20.58 -7.58
N LYS A 63 -6.42 19.78 -6.98
CA LYS A 63 -6.31 18.33 -7.14
C LYS A 63 -6.55 17.54 -5.85
N ALA A 64 -6.56 18.19 -4.69
CA ALA A 64 -6.68 17.55 -3.38
C ALA A 64 -7.91 16.64 -3.28
N GLY A 65 -9.06 17.07 -3.81
CA GLY A 65 -10.27 16.24 -3.85
C GLY A 65 -10.13 14.98 -4.72
N GLN A 66 -9.34 15.04 -5.81
CA GLN A 66 -9.02 13.87 -6.63
C GLN A 66 -8.09 12.92 -5.86
N PHE A 67 -7.00 13.44 -5.29
CA PHE A 67 -6.05 12.64 -4.51
C PHE A 67 -6.70 11.95 -3.31
N SER A 68 -7.60 12.65 -2.61
CA SER A 68 -8.37 12.07 -1.52
C SER A 68 -9.23 10.88 -1.97
N ARG A 69 -9.94 10.99 -3.11
CA ARG A 69 -10.74 9.88 -3.66
C ARG A 69 -9.86 8.71 -4.12
N GLU A 70 -8.72 8.99 -4.73
CA GLU A 70 -7.77 7.95 -5.13
C GLU A 70 -7.22 7.21 -3.90
N MET A 71 -6.85 7.94 -2.83
CA MET A 71 -6.40 7.35 -1.59
C MET A 71 -7.48 6.54 -0.87
N ASP A 72 -8.72 7.01 -0.86
CA ASP A 72 -9.85 6.25 -0.34
C ASP A 72 -10.04 4.94 -1.12
N SER A 73 -9.99 5.00 -2.45
CA SER A 73 -10.07 3.82 -3.32
C SER A 73 -8.92 2.84 -3.07
N LEU A 74 -7.68 3.33 -2.90
CA LEU A 74 -6.52 2.48 -2.60
C LEU A 74 -6.63 1.84 -1.21
N ARG A 75 -7.09 2.57 -0.20
CA ARG A 75 -7.19 2.08 1.18
C ARG A 75 -8.37 1.15 1.41
N PHE A 76 -9.51 1.42 0.77
CA PHE A 76 -10.78 0.76 1.11
C PHE A 76 -11.50 0.15 -0.10
N GLY A 77 -11.15 0.56 -1.32
CA GLY A 77 -11.82 0.10 -2.55
C GLY A 77 -11.16 -1.11 -3.23
N LEU A 78 -9.88 -1.38 -2.93
CA LEU A 78 -9.17 -2.52 -3.53
C LEU A 78 -9.67 -3.84 -2.96
N LYS A 79 -10.21 -4.68 -3.84
CA LYS A 79 -10.59 -6.06 -3.52
C LYS A 79 -9.44 -7.00 -3.92
N PRO A 80 -9.03 -7.93 -3.04
CA PRO A 80 -8.10 -9.00 -3.39
C PRO A 80 -8.45 -9.66 -4.72
N SER A 81 -7.50 -9.64 -5.66
CA SER A 81 -7.59 -10.30 -6.97
C SER A 81 -6.52 -11.38 -7.17
N ALA A 82 -5.54 -11.43 -6.25
CA ALA A 82 -4.47 -12.40 -6.22
C ALA A 82 -4.20 -12.85 -4.79
N VAL A 83 -3.76 -14.10 -4.61
CA VAL A 83 -3.33 -14.65 -3.32
C VAL A 83 -2.06 -15.49 -3.46
N TYR A 84 -1.15 -15.33 -2.51
CA TYR A 84 -0.10 -16.31 -2.25
C TYR A 84 -0.70 -17.46 -1.42
N PHE A 85 -0.57 -18.67 -1.93
CA PHE A 85 -1.09 -19.88 -1.31
C PHE A 85 0.07 -20.76 -0.90
N ASN A 86 0.25 -20.99 0.40
CA ASN A 86 1.37 -21.77 0.92
C ASN A 86 0.87 -23.17 1.30
N PRO A 87 1.01 -24.19 0.42
CA PRO A 87 0.53 -25.53 0.73
C PRO A 87 1.46 -26.25 1.72
N THR A 88 2.71 -25.81 1.85
CA THR A 88 3.67 -26.38 2.79
C THR A 88 4.62 -25.31 3.32
N GLU A 89 5.12 -25.56 4.53
CA GLU A 89 6.20 -24.79 5.15
C GLU A 89 7.59 -25.33 4.77
N ARG A 90 7.67 -26.52 4.14
CA ARG A 90 8.94 -27.19 3.84
C ARG A 90 9.57 -26.71 2.54
N CYS A 91 10.89 -26.60 2.56
CA CYS A 91 11.72 -26.26 1.40
C CYS A 91 12.89 -27.25 1.30
N ASN A 92 13.25 -27.63 0.08
CA ASN A 92 14.40 -28.47 -0.23
C ASN A 92 15.71 -27.67 -0.32
N MET A 93 15.69 -26.34 -0.13
CA MET A 93 16.86 -25.47 -0.14
C MET A 93 17.06 -24.73 1.19
N ASN A 94 18.31 -24.31 1.43
CA ASN A 94 18.72 -23.50 2.58
C ASN A 94 19.40 -22.19 2.19
N CYS A 95 18.72 -21.40 1.34
CA CYS A 95 19.24 -20.12 0.84
C CYS A 95 19.52 -19.15 2.00
N THR A 96 20.70 -18.53 1.99
CA THR A 96 21.19 -17.62 3.06
C THR A 96 20.39 -16.32 3.16
N TYR A 97 19.70 -15.92 2.09
CA TYR A 97 18.86 -14.72 2.02
C TYR A 97 17.37 -15.01 2.27
N CYS A 98 16.99 -16.25 2.58
CA CYS A 98 15.59 -16.60 2.78
C CYS A 98 15.06 -16.03 4.10
N TYR A 99 13.97 -15.28 4.05
CA TYR A 99 13.32 -14.72 5.24
C TYR A 99 12.60 -15.79 6.09
N ILE A 100 12.32 -16.98 5.52
CA ILE A 100 11.67 -18.07 6.25
C ILE A 100 12.71 -18.79 7.12
N PRO A 101 12.46 -18.96 8.43
CA PRO A 101 13.41 -19.61 9.33
C PRO A 101 13.86 -20.99 8.86
N ALA A 102 15.15 -21.29 9.04
CA ALA A 102 15.76 -22.54 8.57
C ALA A 102 15.16 -23.79 9.23
N GLU A 103 14.68 -23.68 10.47
CA GLU A 103 13.99 -24.77 11.16
C GLU A 103 12.62 -25.06 10.51
N MET A 104 11.81 -24.02 10.30
CA MET A 104 10.52 -24.13 9.63
C MET A 104 10.63 -24.72 8.22
N ARG A 105 11.66 -24.31 7.45
CA ARG A 105 11.89 -24.85 6.11
C ARG A 105 12.23 -26.34 6.11
N ARG A 106 12.84 -26.86 7.18
CA ARG A 106 13.24 -28.27 7.29
C ARG A 106 12.12 -29.14 7.87
N GLU A 107 11.57 -28.70 9.00
CA GLU A 107 10.66 -29.46 9.86
C GLU A 107 9.21 -28.98 9.80
N GLY A 108 8.90 -28.04 8.90
CA GLY A 108 7.58 -27.48 8.73
C GLY A 108 6.53 -28.48 8.29
N LYS A 109 5.27 -28.06 8.37
CA LYS A 109 4.12 -28.92 8.11
C LYS A 109 3.66 -28.86 6.65
N HIS A 110 3.03 -29.94 6.21
CA HIS A 110 2.24 -30.00 4.98
C HIS A 110 0.79 -29.64 5.30
N MET A 111 0.14 -28.88 4.42
CA MET A 111 -1.29 -28.64 4.53
C MET A 111 -2.04 -29.90 4.09
N PRO A 112 -2.88 -30.50 4.95
CA PRO A 112 -3.66 -31.66 4.55
C PRO A 112 -4.56 -31.36 3.36
N GLU A 113 -4.72 -32.31 2.45
CA GLU A 113 -5.52 -32.18 1.22
C GLU A 113 -6.91 -31.58 1.49
N LYS A 114 -7.63 -32.11 2.49
CA LYS A 114 -8.97 -31.62 2.87
C LYS A 114 -8.96 -30.13 3.22
N LYS A 115 -7.92 -29.64 3.89
CA LYS A 115 -7.77 -28.21 4.25
C LYS A 115 -7.42 -27.38 3.02
N LEU A 116 -6.54 -27.89 2.16
CA LEU A 116 -6.15 -27.25 0.91
C LEU A 116 -7.36 -27.05 -0.02
N LEU A 117 -8.13 -28.11 -0.29
CA LEU A 117 -9.33 -28.05 -1.12
C LEU A 117 -10.37 -27.11 -0.52
N LYS A 118 -10.55 -27.13 0.81
CA LYS A 118 -11.46 -26.20 1.49
C LYS A 118 -11.05 -24.75 1.32
N ALA A 119 -9.76 -24.44 1.43
CA ALA A 119 -9.24 -23.09 1.21
C ALA A 119 -9.42 -22.62 -0.23
N LEU A 120 -9.15 -23.50 -1.22
CA LEU A 120 -9.37 -23.18 -2.64
C LEU A 120 -10.86 -22.93 -2.95
N GLU A 121 -11.78 -23.68 -2.34
CA GLU A 121 -13.21 -23.44 -2.52
C GLU A 121 -13.66 -22.10 -1.91
N ILE A 122 -13.12 -21.70 -0.76
CA ILE A 122 -13.37 -20.37 -0.18
C ILE A 122 -12.89 -19.27 -1.15
N LEU A 123 -11.67 -19.41 -1.69
CA LEU A 123 -11.11 -18.45 -2.65
C LEU A 123 -11.95 -18.37 -3.92
N LYS A 124 -12.39 -19.52 -4.46
CA LYS A 124 -13.27 -19.58 -5.62
C LYS A 124 -14.59 -18.86 -5.37
N GLN A 125 -15.22 -19.07 -4.22
CA GLN A 125 -16.47 -18.38 -3.86
C GLN A 125 -16.27 -16.87 -3.74
N TYR A 126 -15.18 -16.45 -3.10
CA TYR A 126 -14.81 -15.04 -2.99
C TYR A 126 -14.59 -14.41 -4.37
N PHE A 127 -13.73 -14.98 -5.21
CA PHE A 127 -13.42 -14.40 -6.52
C PHE A 127 -14.62 -14.35 -7.47
N ARG A 128 -15.59 -15.27 -7.32
CA ARG A 128 -16.85 -15.19 -8.08
C ARG A 128 -17.67 -13.93 -7.77
N THR A 129 -17.57 -13.38 -6.56
CA THR A 129 -18.34 -12.20 -6.15
C THR A 129 -17.55 -10.91 -6.25
N THR A 130 -16.21 -10.98 -6.32
CA THR A 130 -15.34 -9.80 -6.27
C THR A 130 -14.63 -9.47 -7.58
N MET A 131 -14.42 -10.45 -8.47
CA MET A 131 -13.69 -10.21 -9.71
C MET A 131 -14.53 -9.44 -10.74
N PRO A 132 -13.95 -8.43 -11.42
CA PRO A 132 -14.59 -7.78 -12.57
C PRO A 132 -14.89 -8.77 -13.70
N LYS A 133 -15.93 -8.48 -14.49
CA LYS A 133 -16.29 -9.29 -15.65
C LYS A 133 -15.11 -9.37 -16.63
N GLY A 134 -14.75 -10.59 -17.04
CA GLY A 134 -13.65 -10.85 -17.97
C GLY A 134 -12.25 -10.91 -17.33
N ALA A 135 -12.11 -10.54 -16.05
CA ALA A 135 -10.85 -10.71 -15.31
C ALA A 135 -10.77 -12.11 -14.67
N LYS A 136 -9.55 -12.64 -14.54
CA LYS A 136 -9.28 -13.91 -13.84
C LYS A 136 -8.50 -13.64 -12.56
N PRO A 137 -8.86 -14.27 -11.43
CA PRO A 137 -8.07 -14.18 -10.22
C PRO A 137 -6.75 -14.94 -10.37
N GLN A 138 -5.76 -14.61 -9.56
CA GLN A 138 -4.47 -15.30 -9.53
C GLN A 138 -4.27 -16.05 -8.21
N ILE A 139 -3.91 -17.33 -8.29
CA ILE A 139 -3.49 -18.13 -7.15
C ILE A 139 -2.04 -18.54 -7.41
N ILE A 140 -1.14 -18.05 -6.58
CA ILE A 140 0.30 -18.28 -6.72
C ILE A 140 0.70 -19.22 -5.59
N PHE A 141 0.98 -20.48 -5.92
CA PHE A 141 1.52 -21.41 -4.95
C PHE A 141 2.94 -20.98 -4.58
N HIS A 142 3.15 -20.63 -3.31
CA HIS A 142 4.38 -19.98 -2.83
C HIS A 142 4.68 -20.36 -1.37
N GLY A 143 5.53 -19.57 -0.71
CA GLY A 143 6.00 -19.76 0.67
C GLY A 143 7.35 -20.45 0.66
N ALA A 144 7.34 -21.75 0.91
CA ALA A 144 8.52 -22.59 0.86
C ALA A 144 8.68 -23.23 -0.54
N GLU A 145 8.83 -24.55 -0.66
CA GLU A 145 8.79 -25.25 -1.97
C GLU A 145 7.44 -25.94 -2.16
N PRO A 146 6.50 -25.36 -2.94
CA PRO A 146 5.15 -25.90 -3.09
C PRO A 146 5.10 -27.34 -3.62
N LEU A 147 6.08 -27.74 -4.43
CA LEU A 147 6.14 -29.09 -5.01
C LEU A 147 6.46 -30.18 -3.98
N LEU A 148 6.82 -29.82 -2.75
CA LEU A 148 7.03 -30.78 -1.67
C LEU A 148 5.74 -31.16 -0.93
N ASN A 149 4.60 -30.51 -1.19
CA ASN A 149 3.38 -30.84 -0.44
C ASN A 149 2.90 -32.27 -0.72
N ARG A 150 2.45 -32.96 0.32
CA ARG A 150 2.00 -34.36 0.29
C ARG A 150 0.68 -34.53 1.02
#